data_AF-A0A0C9Q3B8-F1
#
_entry.id   AF-A0A0C9Q3B8-F1
#
_cell.length_a   1.000
_cell.length_b   1.000
_cell.length_c   1.000
_cell.angle_alpha   90.00
_cell.angle_beta   90.00
_cell.angle_gamma   90.00
#
_symmetry.space_group_name_H-M   'P 1'
#
loop_
_entity.id
_entity.type
_entity.pdbx_description
1 polymer ?
#
loop_
_entity_poly.entity_id
_entity_poly.type
_entity_poly.pdbx_seq_one_letter_code
_entity_poly.pdbx_strand_id
1 'polypeptide(L)'
;MITIPVARVPFKRRRDTMLRVLGVRLLSRLLVLVCSLSLLSLLFLNRCGFNSIDDVIDTADPITPASEASQREEETKLELERLTAEIRTLKLQILQLTGGPPGHSETMASINSTEIGDCLAARRQVEFAEIAQGLPLNNEYELIAFSHFTISRLYPVDLGLGKRVVEKPIGFKRKDILEAVSKAIDTLNKNISSVAGRYNTEDFLEGLYRVEPTTGTQYEMYFKTKSHEKGLQVLNPGYTKIVMMRPYAPIHFVSVQRQQTKEKELIHIILPLSGRTGTFQSFMDKFVKIGLKNDKRVHLTVVYFGTEGLSEAQAIMSRVLMTRGSGGSNQNLRLLALNETFSRGKGLRVGAERAWNGEGDVLLFMCDVDVVFSARFLDRCRWNTAPGRKVYYPIVFSLYNPHVVYTLQGRKVPPEKDQLVISRDTGFWRDFGYGMTCQYRSDFLRVRGFDEDIVGWGGEDVTLYRKYVRSNIKVIRATDPGIYHIWHPKVSQNKTL
;
A
#
# COMPACT_ATOMS: atom_id res chain seq x y z
N MET A 1 6.85 -53.76 91.74
CA MET A 1 5.47 -54.06 91.35
C MET A 1 4.82 -52.77 90.86
N ILE A 2 4.54 -52.73 89.55
CA ILE A 2 3.55 -51.92 88.82
C ILE A 2 3.36 -50.45 89.28
N THR A 3 4.02 -49.52 88.57
CA THR A 3 3.59 -48.13 88.44
C THR A 3 2.87 -47.96 87.10
N ILE A 4 1.61 -47.49 87.15
CA ILE A 4 0.84 -47.05 85.98
C ILE A 4 1.23 -45.61 85.66
N PRO A 5 1.61 -45.25 84.41
CA PRO A 5 1.66 -43.85 84.00
C PRO A 5 0.41 -43.47 83.19
N VAL A 6 -0.20 -42.39 83.64
CA VAL A 6 -1.28 -41.64 83.00
C VAL A 6 -0.83 -41.08 81.65
N ALA A 7 -1.56 -41.38 80.58
CA ALA A 7 -1.32 -40.82 79.25
C ALA A 7 -1.81 -39.36 79.16
N ARG A 8 -0.88 -38.41 78.98
CA ARG A 8 -1.18 -37.06 78.49
C ARG A 8 -1.14 -37.05 76.97
N VAL A 9 -2.27 -36.73 76.33
CA VAL A 9 -2.35 -36.50 74.87
C VAL A 9 -1.71 -35.15 74.53
N PRO A 10 -0.80 -35.06 73.53
CA PRO A 10 -0.06 -33.84 73.25
C PRO A 10 -0.83 -32.86 72.36
N PHE A 11 -0.69 -31.59 72.72
CA PHE A 11 -1.28 -30.34 72.20
C PHE A 11 -1.14 -30.09 70.67
N LYS A 12 -0.49 -30.98 69.92
CA LYS A 12 -0.16 -30.80 68.50
C LYS A 12 -1.33 -31.16 67.55
N ARG A 13 -2.20 -32.09 67.94
CA ARG A 13 -3.32 -32.55 67.08
C ARG A 13 -4.47 -31.55 66.96
N ARG A 14 -4.66 -30.63 67.93
CA ARG A 14 -5.70 -29.58 67.89
C ARG A 14 -5.35 -28.40 66.96
N ARG A 15 -4.06 -28.10 66.78
CA ARG A 15 -3.62 -26.94 65.98
C ARG A 15 -3.82 -27.16 64.47
N ASP A 16 -3.52 -28.37 63.98
CA ASP A 16 -3.68 -28.73 62.56
C ASP A 16 -5.15 -28.82 62.12
N THR A 17 -6.05 -29.25 63.01
CA THR A 17 -7.50 -29.26 62.72
C THR A 17 -8.07 -27.84 62.66
N MET A 18 -7.62 -26.94 63.55
CA MET A 18 -8.04 -25.54 63.52
C MET A 18 -7.56 -24.80 62.27
N LEU A 19 -6.32 -25.04 61.84
CA LEU A 19 -5.75 -24.44 60.61
C LEU A 19 -6.48 -24.92 59.34
N ARG A 20 -6.86 -26.19 59.26
CA ARG A 20 -7.68 -26.70 58.14
C ARG A 20 -9.09 -26.11 58.13
N VAL A 21 -9.72 -25.96 59.29
CA VAL A 21 -11.05 -25.35 59.40
C VAL A 21 -11.01 -23.85 59.07
N LEU A 22 -9.96 -23.13 59.47
CA LEU A 22 -9.75 -21.73 59.04
C LEU A 22 -9.51 -21.62 57.53
N GLY A 23 -8.69 -22.50 56.96
CA GLY A 23 -8.41 -22.53 55.51
C GLY A 23 -9.66 -22.78 54.68
N VAL A 24 -10.49 -23.76 55.07
CA VAL A 24 -11.76 -24.05 54.37
C VAL A 24 -12.77 -22.90 54.50
N ARG A 25 -12.82 -22.23 55.66
CA ARG A 25 -13.68 -21.05 55.86
C ARG A 25 -13.20 -19.82 55.08
N LEU A 26 -11.89 -19.66 54.90
CA LEU A 26 -11.33 -18.59 54.07
C LEU A 26 -11.63 -18.85 52.60
N LEU A 27 -11.46 -20.09 52.13
CA LEU A 27 -11.73 -20.48 50.75
C LEU A 27 -13.21 -20.35 50.40
N SER A 28 -14.12 -20.74 51.32
CA SER A 28 -15.56 -20.58 51.09
C SER A 28 -15.99 -19.12 51.06
N ARG A 29 -15.42 -18.26 51.91
CA ARG A 29 -15.66 -16.81 51.86
C ARG A 29 -15.13 -16.17 50.58
N LEU A 30 -13.97 -16.61 50.10
CA LEU A 30 -13.39 -16.13 48.85
C LEU A 30 -14.25 -16.55 47.65
N LEU A 31 -14.76 -17.79 47.65
CA LEU A 31 -15.65 -18.29 46.60
C LEU A 31 -16.97 -17.51 46.57
N VAL A 32 -17.57 -17.25 47.73
CA VAL A 32 -18.80 -16.44 47.83
C VAL A 32 -18.55 -15.00 47.34
N LEU A 33 -17.38 -14.42 47.65
CA LEU A 33 -17.00 -13.09 47.18
C LEU A 33 -16.83 -13.04 45.65
N VAL A 34 -16.19 -14.05 45.06
CA VAL A 34 -16.00 -14.12 43.60
C VAL A 34 -17.35 -14.32 42.90
N CYS A 35 -18.21 -15.20 43.42
CA CYS A 35 -19.55 -15.40 42.88
C CYS A 35 -20.42 -14.14 43.02
N SER A 36 -20.36 -13.42 44.15
CA SER A 36 -21.12 -12.18 44.34
C SER A 36 -20.62 -11.03 43.48
N LEU A 37 -19.30 -10.89 43.30
CA LEU A 37 -18.71 -9.92 42.36
C LEU A 37 -19.06 -10.23 40.91
N SER A 38 -19.17 -11.52 40.55
CA SER A 38 -19.59 -11.95 39.21
C SER A 38 -21.06 -11.64 38.95
N LEU A 39 -21.93 -11.85 39.96
CA LEU A 39 -23.35 -11.47 39.92
C LEU A 39 -23.54 -9.95 39.88
N LEU A 40 -22.74 -9.19 40.63
CA LEU A 40 -22.72 -7.73 40.56
C LEU A 40 -22.26 -7.23 39.19
N SER A 41 -21.22 -7.85 38.61
CA SER A 41 -20.76 -7.53 37.25
C SER A 41 -21.84 -7.82 36.21
N LEU A 42 -22.55 -8.95 36.32
CA LEU A 42 -23.69 -9.27 35.46
C LEU A 42 -24.85 -8.29 35.64
N LEU A 43 -25.14 -7.86 36.87
CA LEU A 43 -26.16 -6.83 37.13
C LEU A 43 -25.74 -5.45 36.62
N PHE A 44 -24.46 -5.09 36.68
CA PHE A 44 -23.94 -3.86 36.09
C PHE A 44 -23.95 -3.91 34.57
N LEU A 45 -23.63 -5.05 33.95
CA LEU A 45 -23.76 -5.24 32.51
C LEU A 45 -25.23 -5.21 32.05
N ASN A 46 -26.15 -5.70 32.87
CA ASN A 46 -27.59 -5.65 32.60
C ASN A 46 -28.21 -4.26 32.91
N ARG A 47 -27.50 -3.38 33.64
CA ARG A 47 -27.94 -2.02 33.99
C ARG A 47 -27.21 -0.91 33.21
N CYS A 48 -26.11 -1.24 32.53
CA CYS A 48 -25.36 -0.34 31.64
C CYS A 48 -25.51 -0.67 30.14
N GLY A 49 -26.43 -1.57 29.76
CA GLY A 49 -26.79 -1.85 28.38
C GLY A 49 -28.28 -1.54 28.14
N PHE A 50 -28.54 -0.45 27.42
CA PHE A 50 -29.85 0.09 27.03
C PHE A 50 -30.73 0.62 28.18
N ASN A 51 -30.56 1.90 28.51
CA ASN A 51 -31.63 2.80 28.93
C ASN A 51 -31.11 4.24 28.85
N SER A 52 -31.07 4.77 27.63
CA SER A 52 -31.04 6.22 27.39
C SER A 52 -31.55 6.45 25.98
N ILE A 53 -32.87 6.58 25.87
CA ILE A 53 -33.63 7.62 25.18
C ILE A 53 -35.07 7.25 25.55
N ASP A 54 -35.52 7.82 26.66
CA ASP A 54 -36.88 8.33 26.85
C ASP A 54 -36.94 8.88 28.29
N ASP A 55 -37.67 9.98 28.44
CA ASP A 55 -37.90 10.77 29.67
C ASP A 55 -36.83 11.79 30.05
N VAL A 56 -36.78 12.91 29.31
CA VAL A 56 -37.07 14.26 29.86
C VAL A 56 -37.55 15.14 28.70
N ILE A 57 -38.86 15.38 28.61
CA ILE A 57 -39.53 16.68 28.39
C ILE A 57 -41.02 16.36 28.59
N ASP A 58 -41.53 16.66 29.78
CA ASP A 58 -42.96 16.87 29.94
C ASP A 58 -43.15 18.09 30.85
N THR A 59 -43.40 19.23 30.19
CA THR A 59 -43.98 20.43 30.78
C THR A 59 -44.84 21.05 29.70
N ALA A 60 -46.10 20.62 29.58
CA ALA A 60 -47.23 21.45 29.17
C ALA A 60 -48.56 20.70 29.33
N ASP A 61 -49.49 21.36 30.01
CA ASP A 61 -50.90 21.00 30.22
C ASP A 61 -51.75 21.10 28.91
N PRO A 62 -53.06 20.69 28.92
CA PRO A 62 -53.63 19.76 27.94
C PRO A 62 -54.46 20.40 26.82
N ILE A 63 -54.43 19.82 25.61
CA ILE A 63 -55.49 19.98 24.58
C ILE A 63 -55.59 18.68 23.73
N THR A 64 -56.80 18.13 23.57
CA THR A 64 -57.25 17.00 22.73
C THR A 64 -56.90 17.16 21.22
N PRO A 65 -56.87 16.11 20.35
CA PRO A 65 -57.87 15.02 20.25
C PRO A 65 -57.35 13.61 19.86
N ALA A 66 -58.02 12.57 20.37
CA ALA A 66 -57.76 11.14 20.08
C ALA A 66 -58.12 10.69 18.63
N SER A 67 -58.26 11.61 17.68
CA SER A 67 -58.69 11.33 16.29
C SER A 67 -57.53 11.29 15.30
N GLU A 68 -56.45 12.04 15.52
CA GLU A 68 -55.34 12.15 14.54
C GLU A 68 -54.30 11.03 14.67
N ALA A 69 -54.11 10.48 15.87
CA ALA A 69 -53.18 9.38 16.10
C ALA A 69 -53.64 8.08 15.40
N SER A 70 -54.94 7.80 15.43
CA SER A 70 -55.52 6.64 14.74
C SER A 70 -55.44 6.75 13.22
N GLN A 71 -55.53 7.97 12.67
CA GLN A 71 -55.40 8.20 11.23
C GLN A 71 -53.94 8.02 10.75
N ARG A 72 -52.96 8.52 11.50
CA ARG A 72 -51.53 8.31 11.15
C ARG A 72 -51.11 6.84 11.26
N GLU A 73 -51.67 6.10 12.20
CA GLU A 73 -51.38 4.67 12.35
C GLU A 73 -51.97 3.85 11.19
N GLU A 74 -53.14 4.25 10.68
CA GLU A 74 -53.75 3.62 9.51
C GLU A 74 -53.01 3.98 8.20
N GLU A 75 -52.56 5.22 8.07
CA GLU A 75 -51.78 5.71 6.93
C GLU A 75 -50.39 5.06 6.84
N THR A 76 -49.71 4.90 7.99
CA THR A 76 -48.42 4.19 8.05
C THR A 76 -48.56 2.69 7.76
N LYS A 77 -49.67 2.07 8.15
CA LYS A 77 -49.97 0.66 7.84
C LYS A 77 -50.22 0.46 6.34
N LEU A 78 -50.96 1.37 5.71
CA LEU A 78 -51.18 1.40 4.26
C LEU A 78 -49.86 1.58 3.49
N GLU A 79 -48.97 2.44 3.98
CA GLU A 79 -47.65 2.66 3.37
C GLU A 79 -46.75 1.42 3.50
N LEU A 80 -46.81 0.72 4.64
CA LEU A 80 -46.12 -0.55 4.86
C LEU A 80 -46.60 -1.65 3.91
N GLU A 81 -47.91 -1.77 3.70
CA GLU A 81 -48.47 -2.72 2.73
C GLU A 81 -48.06 -2.39 1.30
N ARG A 82 -48.06 -1.10 0.94
CA ARG A 82 -47.62 -0.62 -0.38
C ARG A 82 -46.15 -0.95 -0.65
N LEU A 83 -45.26 -0.64 0.31
CA LEU A 83 -43.84 -0.93 0.20
C LEU A 83 -43.57 -2.44 0.17
N THR A 84 -44.34 -3.23 0.92
CA THR A 84 -44.22 -4.70 0.91
C THR A 84 -44.62 -5.28 -0.45
N ALA A 85 -45.67 -4.74 -1.07
CA ALA A 85 -46.07 -5.12 -2.43
C ALA A 85 -45.01 -4.74 -3.47
N GLU A 86 -44.41 -3.56 -3.35
CA GLU A 86 -43.34 -3.06 -4.23
C GLU A 86 -42.06 -3.89 -4.13
N ILE A 87 -41.68 -4.31 -2.91
CA ILE A 87 -40.56 -5.24 -2.71
C ILE A 87 -40.87 -6.60 -3.37
N ARG A 88 -42.12 -7.06 -3.32
CA ARG A 88 -42.53 -8.32 -3.93
C ARG A 88 -42.46 -8.27 -5.45
N THR A 89 -42.89 -7.17 -6.07
CA THR A 89 -42.82 -6.97 -7.52
C THR A 89 -41.37 -6.82 -8.00
N LEU A 90 -40.54 -6.07 -7.28
CA LEU A 90 -39.11 -5.94 -7.57
C LEU A 90 -38.39 -7.29 -7.48
N LYS A 91 -38.72 -8.14 -6.48
CA LYS A 91 -38.20 -9.51 -6.38
C LYS A 91 -38.60 -10.38 -7.58
N LEU A 92 -39.84 -10.25 -8.06
CA LEU A 92 -40.30 -10.97 -9.24
C LEU A 92 -39.62 -10.47 -10.53
N GLN A 93 -39.38 -9.16 -10.66
CA GLN A 93 -38.61 -8.59 -11.77
C GLN A 93 -37.16 -9.09 -11.78
N ILE A 94 -36.51 -9.15 -10.59
CA ILE A 94 -35.18 -9.74 -10.46
C ILE A 94 -35.20 -11.21 -10.90
N LEU A 95 -36.22 -11.98 -10.50
CA LEU A 95 -36.37 -13.39 -10.89
C LEU A 95 -36.53 -13.56 -12.41
N GLN A 96 -37.25 -12.64 -13.06
CA GLN A 96 -37.44 -12.62 -14.52
C GLN A 96 -36.16 -12.20 -15.26
N LEU A 97 -35.39 -11.25 -14.73
CA LEU A 97 -34.10 -10.81 -15.28
C LEU A 97 -32.99 -11.86 -15.10
N THR A 98 -33.09 -12.74 -14.09
CA THR A 98 -32.14 -13.85 -13.88
C THR A 98 -32.51 -15.16 -14.59
N GLY A 99 -33.64 -15.21 -15.33
CA GLY A 99 -33.96 -16.28 -16.27
C GLY A 99 -34.36 -17.65 -15.69
N GLY A 100 -35.67 -17.87 -15.49
CA GLY A 100 -36.32 -19.19 -15.53
C GLY A 100 -36.47 -19.99 -14.20
N PRO A 101 -37.50 -20.88 -14.09
CA PRO A 101 -37.90 -21.53 -12.83
C PRO A 101 -37.00 -22.72 -12.42
N PRO A 102 -36.97 -23.09 -11.12
CA PRO A 102 -36.07 -24.13 -10.62
C PRO A 102 -36.58 -25.54 -10.99
N GLY A 103 -35.91 -26.17 -11.95
CA GLY A 103 -35.95 -27.62 -12.14
C GLY A 103 -35.14 -28.32 -11.04
N HIS A 104 -35.73 -29.37 -10.47
CA HIS A 104 -35.25 -30.21 -9.37
C HIS A 104 -33.74 -30.30 -9.14
N SER A 105 -33.31 -29.79 -7.98
CA SER A 105 -32.28 -30.45 -7.17
C SER A 105 -32.64 -30.24 -5.71
N GLU A 106 -33.10 -31.30 -5.06
CA GLU A 106 -33.26 -31.39 -3.62
C GLU A 106 -31.90 -31.24 -2.94
N THR A 107 -31.49 -30.01 -2.67
CA THR A 107 -30.62 -29.68 -1.53
C THR A 107 -30.82 -28.21 -1.21
N MET A 108 -31.97 -27.86 -0.60
CA MET A 108 -32.07 -26.61 0.15
C MET A 108 -31.21 -26.78 1.41
N ALA A 109 -29.89 -26.62 1.24
CA ALA A 109 -29.07 -26.17 2.34
C ALA A 109 -29.64 -24.80 2.74
N SER A 110 -30.09 -24.67 3.97
CA SER A 110 -30.42 -23.40 4.59
C SER A 110 -29.21 -22.47 4.42
N ILE A 111 -29.27 -21.57 3.43
CA ILE A 111 -28.35 -20.45 3.38
C ILE A 111 -28.70 -19.63 4.61
N ASN A 112 -27.91 -19.79 5.66
CA ASN A 112 -28.14 -19.14 6.93
C ASN A 112 -28.16 -17.63 6.68
N SER A 113 -29.11 -16.92 7.31
CA SER A 113 -29.18 -15.45 7.29
C SER A 113 -27.87 -14.78 7.71
N THR A 114 -27.03 -15.48 8.47
CA THR A 114 -25.66 -15.09 8.81
C THR A 114 -24.72 -15.05 7.61
N GLU A 115 -24.77 -15.99 6.66
CA GLU A 115 -23.88 -15.99 5.48
C GLU A 115 -24.18 -14.83 4.52
N ILE A 116 -25.45 -14.42 4.42
CA ILE A 116 -25.86 -13.24 3.64
C ILE A 116 -25.41 -11.96 4.36
N GLY A 117 -25.56 -11.92 5.69
CA GLY A 117 -25.07 -10.82 6.53
C GLY A 117 -23.56 -10.63 6.42
N ASP A 118 -22.79 -11.71 6.48
CA ASP A 118 -21.32 -11.71 6.40
C ASP A 118 -20.83 -11.29 5.01
N CYS A 119 -21.53 -11.71 3.94
CA CYS A 119 -21.23 -11.28 2.58
C CYS A 119 -21.49 -9.77 2.37
N LEU A 120 -22.57 -9.24 2.95
CA LEU A 120 -22.87 -7.81 2.93
C LEU A 120 -21.87 -7.00 3.77
N ALA A 121 -21.44 -7.52 4.92
CA ALA A 121 -20.41 -6.90 5.76
C ALA A 121 -19.05 -6.85 5.05
N ALA A 122 -18.63 -7.96 4.43
CA ALA A 122 -17.41 -8.01 3.63
C ALA A 122 -17.46 -7.03 2.44
N ARG A 123 -18.62 -6.91 1.78
CA ARG A 123 -18.81 -5.95 0.68
C ARG A 123 -18.71 -4.49 1.16
N ARG A 124 -19.34 -4.15 2.29
CA ARG A 124 -19.18 -2.81 2.90
C ARG A 124 -17.72 -2.54 3.27
N GLN A 125 -17.00 -3.51 3.82
CA GLN A 125 -15.60 -3.36 4.18
C GLN A 125 -14.70 -3.11 2.95
N VAL A 126 -15.03 -3.69 1.80
CA VAL A 126 -14.36 -3.39 0.52
C VAL A 126 -14.66 -1.97 0.03
N GLU A 127 -15.88 -1.46 0.24
CA GLU A 127 -16.27 -0.08 -0.12
C GLU A 127 -15.55 0.96 0.75
N PHE A 128 -15.30 0.66 2.02
CA PHE A 128 -14.54 1.54 2.93
C PHE A 128 -13.01 1.46 2.74
N ALA A 129 -12.51 0.42 2.10
CA ALA A 129 -11.07 0.28 1.84
C ALA A 129 -10.59 1.32 0.82
N GLU A 130 -9.38 1.87 1.03
CA GLU A 130 -8.73 2.84 0.14
C GLU A 130 -8.26 2.16 -1.17
N ILE A 131 -9.21 1.71 -1.98
CA ILE A 131 -8.95 0.95 -3.20
C ILE A 131 -9.14 1.83 -4.43
N ALA A 132 -10.33 2.43 -4.58
CA ALA A 132 -10.72 3.17 -5.79
C ALA A 132 -10.22 4.63 -5.82
N GLN A 133 -10.15 5.25 -4.64
CA GLN A 133 -9.77 6.65 -4.42
C GLN A 133 -8.89 6.77 -3.17
N GLY A 134 -8.03 7.78 -3.12
CA GLY A 134 -7.21 8.08 -1.93
C GLY A 134 -8.06 8.69 -0.83
N LEU A 135 -7.76 8.32 0.41
CA LEU A 135 -8.37 8.91 1.59
C LEU A 135 -7.41 9.99 2.13
N PRO A 136 -7.88 11.23 2.39
CA PRO A 136 -7.06 12.22 3.07
C PRO A 136 -6.67 11.72 4.46
N LEU A 137 -5.36 11.70 4.73
CA LEU A 137 -4.80 11.34 6.03
C LEU A 137 -4.11 12.55 6.66
N ASN A 138 -3.95 12.56 7.99
CA ASN A 138 -3.39 13.72 8.68
C ASN A 138 -1.89 13.90 8.42
N ASN A 139 -1.16 12.79 8.35
CA ASN A 139 0.28 12.75 8.18
C ASN A 139 0.75 11.40 7.61
N GLU A 140 2.04 11.32 7.30
CA GLU A 140 2.71 10.16 6.71
C GLU A 140 2.61 8.87 7.51
N TYR A 141 2.41 8.94 8.83
CA TYR A 141 2.40 7.77 9.72
C TYR A 141 1.07 7.02 9.71
N GLU A 142 0.01 7.65 9.20
CA GLU A 142 -1.29 6.99 9.00
C GLU A 142 -1.32 6.16 7.71
N LEU A 143 -0.37 6.40 6.80
CA LEU A 143 -0.30 5.67 5.54
C LEU A 143 0.35 4.30 5.74
N ILE A 144 -0.37 3.25 5.36
CA ILE A 144 0.16 1.88 5.32
C ILE A 144 0.73 1.61 3.93
N ALA A 145 2.05 1.40 3.88
CA ALA A 145 2.77 1.11 2.65
C ALA A 145 2.56 -0.33 2.17
N PHE A 146 2.68 -0.53 0.86
CA PHE A 146 2.65 -1.83 0.22
C PHE A 146 4.01 -2.52 0.28
N SER A 147 3.98 -3.82 0.55
CA SER A 147 5.09 -4.72 0.31
C SER A 147 5.00 -5.30 -1.10
N HIS A 148 6.11 -5.29 -1.83
CA HIS A 148 6.21 -5.92 -3.14
C HIS A 148 6.39 -7.43 -3.02
N PHE A 149 5.81 -8.18 -3.97
CA PHE A 149 5.97 -9.61 -4.03
C PHE A 149 6.01 -10.17 -5.45
N THR A 150 6.67 -11.31 -5.56
CA THR A 150 6.54 -12.28 -6.64
C THR A 150 6.12 -13.61 -6.04
N ILE A 151 5.90 -14.64 -6.87
CA ILE A 151 5.59 -15.99 -6.39
C ILE A 151 6.70 -16.54 -5.48
N SER A 152 7.94 -16.12 -5.70
CA SER A 152 9.13 -16.68 -5.05
C SER A 152 9.79 -15.75 -4.04
N ARG A 153 9.44 -14.46 -4.00
CA ARG A 153 10.08 -13.45 -3.14
C ARG A 153 9.07 -12.46 -2.58
N LEU A 154 9.31 -12.07 -1.33
CA LEU A 154 8.63 -10.98 -0.63
C LEU A 154 9.65 -9.90 -0.30
N TYR A 155 9.26 -8.65 -0.50
CA TYR A 155 10.05 -7.48 -0.15
C TYR A 155 9.26 -6.69 0.91
N PRO A 156 9.32 -7.12 2.19
CA PRO A 156 8.53 -6.50 3.25
C PRO A 156 8.96 -5.06 3.51
N VAL A 157 7.99 -4.19 3.80
CA VAL A 157 8.24 -2.85 4.37
C VAL A 157 8.60 -3.01 5.84
N ASP A 158 7.71 -3.64 6.62
CA ASP A 158 7.89 -3.89 8.04
C ASP A 158 8.73 -5.15 8.25
N LEU A 159 9.98 -4.96 8.69
CA LEU A 159 10.90 -6.07 8.93
C LEU A 159 10.63 -6.79 10.26
N GLY A 160 9.79 -6.22 11.13
CA GLY A 160 9.54 -6.70 12.49
C GLY A 160 10.84 -6.80 13.30
N LEU A 161 10.98 -7.85 14.11
CA LEU A 161 12.27 -8.22 14.76
C LEU A 161 13.26 -8.89 13.79
N GLY A 162 12.80 -9.25 12.59
CA GLY A 162 13.63 -9.82 11.55
C GLY A 162 14.46 -8.74 10.86
N LYS A 163 15.64 -9.12 10.34
CA LYS A 163 16.46 -8.22 9.51
C LYS A 163 16.38 -8.56 8.01
N ARG A 164 15.38 -9.35 7.59
CA ARG A 164 15.33 -9.86 6.21
C ARG A 164 14.59 -8.88 5.31
N VAL A 165 15.36 -8.11 4.56
CA VAL A 165 14.87 -7.18 3.53
C VAL A 165 14.26 -7.89 2.31
N VAL A 166 14.53 -9.18 2.15
CA VAL A 166 13.89 -10.05 1.15
C VAL A 166 13.68 -11.42 1.77
N GLU A 167 12.50 -12.00 1.56
CA GLU A 167 12.11 -13.27 2.13
C GLU A 167 11.55 -14.22 1.05
N LYS A 168 11.69 -15.52 1.26
CA LYS A 168 10.94 -16.51 0.47
C LYS A 168 9.57 -16.69 1.14
N PRO A 169 8.45 -16.61 0.41
CA PRO A 169 7.15 -16.90 0.99
C PRO A 169 7.11 -18.37 1.44
N ILE A 170 6.85 -18.58 2.73
CA ILE A 170 6.75 -19.91 3.38
C ILE A 170 5.48 -19.99 4.24
N GLY A 171 5.08 -21.20 4.61
CA GLY A 171 3.93 -21.44 5.50
C GLY A 171 2.66 -20.74 5.02
N PHE A 172 1.97 -20.07 5.95
CA PHE A 172 0.72 -19.35 5.68
C PHE A 172 0.88 -18.21 4.68
N LYS A 173 2.03 -17.50 4.67
CA LYS A 173 2.28 -16.43 3.68
C LYS A 173 2.33 -16.99 2.26
N ARG A 174 2.96 -18.15 2.05
CA ARG A 174 2.95 -18.83 0.76
C ARG A 174 1.55 -19.25 0.34
N LYS A 175 0.79 -19.86 1.26
CA LYS A 175 -0.59 -20.31 1.00
C LYS A 175 -1.46 -19.13 0.58
N ASP A 176 -1.37 -18.02 1.32
CA ASP A 176 -2.15 -16.81 1.09
C ASP A 176 -1.85 -16.16 -0.28
N ILE A 177 -0.58 -15.99 -0.64
CA ILE A 177 -0.19 -15.43 -1.95
C ILE A 177 -0.65 -16.35 -3.09
N LEU A 178 -0.46 -17.66 -2.95
CA LEU A 178 -0.88 -18.61 -3.98
C LEU A 178 -2.40 -18.63 -4.15
N GLU A 179 -3.16 -18.55 -3.06
CA GLU A 179 -4.61 -18.43 -3.11
C GLU A 179 -5.03 -17.12 -3.82
N ALA A 180 -4.40 -15.99 -3.49
CA ALA A 180 -4.68 -14.71 -4.13
C ALA A 180 -4.40 -14.74 -5.64
N VAL A 181 -3.24 -15.27 -6.04
CA VAL A 181 -2.87 -15.39 -7.46
C VAL A 181 -3.80 -16.38 -8.19
N SER A 182 -4.12 -17.53 -7.58
CA SER A 182 -5.06 -18.50 -8.16
C SER A 182 -6.44 -17.88 -8.37
N LYS A 183 -6.99 -17.21 -7.34
CA LYS A 183 -8.30 -16.56 -7.43
C LYS A 183 -8.31 -15.44 -8.47
N ALA A 184 -7.21 -14.72 -8.62
CA ALA A 184 -7.05 -13.71 -9.65
C ALA A 184 -7.05 -14.34 -11.06
N ILE A 185 -6.30 -15.42 -11.27
CA ILE A 185 -6.28 -16.16 -12.54
C ILE A 185 -7.68 -16.70 -12.87
N ASP A 186 -8.36 -17.31 -11.91
CA ASP A 186 -9.73 -17.81 -12.09
C ASP A 186 -10.66 -16.67 -12.50
N THR A 187 -10.56 -15.53 -11.83
CA THR A 187 -11.39 -14.34 -12.11
C THR A 187 -11.11 -13.77 -13.49
N LEU A 188 -9.84 -13.67 -13.90
CA LEU A 188 -9.47 -13.22 -15.24
C LEU A 188 -9.98 -14.16 -16.33
N ASN A 189 -10.11 -15.46 -16.02
CA ASN A 189 -10.52 -16.49 -16.96
C ASN A 189 -12.04 -16.76 -17.02
N LYS A 190 -12.86 -16.21 -16.13
CA LYS A 190 -14.31 -16.49 -16.04
C LYS A 190 -15.06 -16.39 -17.38
N ASN A 191 -14.70 -15.41 -18.20
CA ASN A 191 -15.38 -15.12 -19.48
C ASN A 191 -14.48 -15.41 -20.70
N ILE A 192 -13.44 -16.23 -20.55
CA ILE A 192 -12.49 -16.56 -21.63
C ILE A 192 -12.67 -18.01 -22.06
N SER A 193 -13.31 -18.21 -23.22
CA SER A 193 -13.55 -19.54 -23.79
C SER A 193 -12.34 -20.09 -24.56
N SER A 194 -11.45 -19.23 -25.07
CA SER A 194 -10.30 -19.66 -25.87
C SER A 194 -9.12 -20.05 -24.99
N VAL A 195 -8.58 -21.26 -25.19
CA VAL A 195 -7.42 -21.78 -24.43
C VAL A 195 -6.21 -20.85 -24.53
N ALA A 196 -5.95 -20.29 -25.72
CA ALA A 196 -4.84 -19.36 -25.95
C ALA A 196 -4.99 -18.02 -25.20
N GLY A 197 -6.22 -17.60 -24.88
CA GLY A 197 -6.50 -16.38 -24.14
C GLY A 197 -6.47 -16.54 -22.62
N ARG A 198 -6.42 -17.78 -22.10
CA ARG A 198 -6.48 -18.03 -20.66
C ARG A 198 -5.19 -17.62 -19.98
N TYR A 199 -5.30 -16.84 -18.90
CA TYR A 199 -4.21 -16.51 -18.01
C TYR A 199 -3.77 -17.74 -17.23
N ASN A 200 -2.47 -17.85 -16.98
CA ASN A 200 -1.86 -18.86 -16.12
C ASN A 200 -0.81 -18.21 -15.20
N THR A 201 -0.14 -19.03 -14.41
CA THR A 201 0.87 -18.58 -13.43
C THR A 201 2.08 -17.91 -14.08
N GLU A 202 2.47 -18.29 -15.29
CA GLU A 202 3.60 -17.68 -16.03
C GLU A 202 3.27 -16.28 -16.55
N ASP A 203 1.98 -15.95 -16.67
CA ASP A 203 1.54 -14.61 -17.03
C ASP A 203 1.61 -13.64 -15.85
N PHE A 204 1.72 -14.13 -14.61
CA PHE A 204 1.87 -13.29 -13.42
C PHE A 204 3.26 -12.65 -13.39
N LEU A 205 3.29 -11.32 -13.37
CA LEU A 205 4.53 -10.55 -13.33
C LEU A 205 4.98 -10.33 -11.89
N GLU A 206 4.11 -9.69 -11.10
CA GLU A 206 4.38 -9.27 -9.73
C GLU A 206 3.11 -8.71 -9.08
N GLY A 207 3.19 -8.45 -7.77
CA GLY A 207 2.12 -7.76 -7.08
C GLY A 207 2.62 -6.89 -5.93
N LEU A 208 1.70 -6.07 -5.44
CA LEU A 208 1.81 -5.27 -4.24
C LEU A 208 0.75 -5.77 -3.25
N TYR A 209 1.09 -5.89 -1.98
CA TYR A 209 0.11 -6.18 -0.94
C TYR A 209 0.31 -5.31 0.30
N ARG A 210 -0.77 -4.98 0.99
CA ARG A 210 -0.73 -4.37 2.32
C ARG A 210 -1.83 -4.95 3.18
N VAL A 211 -1.61 -4.98 4.49
CA VAL A 211 -2.59 -5.44 5.47
C VAL A 211 -3.02 -4.24 6.29
N GLU A 212 -4.27 -3.83 6.13
CA GLU A 212 -4.89 -2.78 6.92
C GLU A 212 -5.63 -3.39 8.11
N PRO A 213 -5.39 -2.94 9.36
CA PRO A 213 -6.03 -3.50 10.55
C PRO A 213 -7.57 -3.48 10.52
N THR A 214 -8.16 -2.52 9.81
CA THR A 214 -9.61 -2.29 9.79
C THR A 214 -10.29 -2.92 8.59
N THR A 215 -9.60 -3.10 7.47
CA THR A 215 -10.23 -3.57 6.21
C THR A 215 -9.72 -4.92 5.73
N GLY A 216 -8.53 -5.36 6.16
CA GLY A 216 -7.93 -6.65 5.77
C GLY A 216 -6.79 -6.50 4.77
N THR A 217 -6.53 -7.54 3.98
CA THR A 217 -5.38 -7.56 3.05
C THR A 217 -5.80 -7.17 1.64
N GLN A 218 -5.19 -6.11 1.11
CA GLN A 218 -5.34 -5.70 -0.29
C GLN A 218 -4.21 -6.27 -1.14
N TYR A 219 -4.54 -6.77 -2.34
CA TYR A 219 -3.57 -7.22 -3.34
C TYR A 219 -3.80 -6.47 -4.65
N GLU A 220 -2.74 -5.87 -5.19
CA GLU A 220 -2.70 -5.33 -6.55
C GLU A 220 -1.73 -6.16 -7.38
N MET A 221 -2.26 -6.97 -8.30
CA MET A 221 -1.49 -7.96 -9.06
C MET A 221 -1.43 -7.58 -10.54
N TYR A 222 -0.26 -7.76 -11.13
CA TYR A 222 0.06 -7.38 -12.51
C TYR A 222 0.34 -8.63 -13.33
N PHE A 223 -0.39 -8.77 -14.44
CA PHE A 223 -0.25 -9.87 -15.39
C PHE A 223 0.14 -9.33 -16.77
N LYS A 224 0.85 -10.13 -17.56
CA LYS A 224 1.08 -9.86 -18.97
C LYS A 224 -0.26 -9.89 -19.71
N THR A 225 -0.59 -8.83 -20.46
CA THR A 225 -1.85 -8.81 -21.22
C THR A 225 -1.79 -9.84 -22.35
N LYS A 226 -2.79 -10.72 -22.42
CA LYS A 226 -3.02 -11.57 -23.59
C LYS A 226 -3.89 -10.83 -24.59
N SER A 227 -3.41 -10.74 -25.84
CA SER A 227 -4.22 -10.25 -26.96
C SER A 227 -5.26 -11.31 -27.32
N HIS A 228 -6.50 -10.87 -27.54
CA HIS A 228 -7.58 -11.72 -28.03
C HIS A 228 -7.58 -11.83 -29.56
N GLU A 229 -6.79 -11.02 -30.27
CA GLU A 229 -6.71 -11.03 -31.73
C GLU A 229 -5.62 -11.98 -32.22
N LYS A 230 -6.01 -13.00 -32.98
CA LYS A 230 -5.11 -13.92 -33.66
C LYS A 230 -4.38 -13.18 -34.78
N GLY A 231 -3.04 -13.15 -34.74
CA GLY A 231 -2.22 -12.89 -35.94
C GLY A 231 -1.25 -11.71 -35.88
N LEU A 232 -1.37 -10.78 -34.92
CA LEU A 232 -0.37 -9.71 -34.75
C LEU A 232 0.50 -10.00 -33.51
N GLN A 233 1.79 -10.22 -33.74
CA GLN A 233 2.81 -10.15 -32.69
C GLN A 233 2.78 -8.73 -32.10
N VAL A 234 2.11 -8.55 -30.95
CA VAL A 234 2.13 -7.27 -30.25
C VAL A 234 3.54 -7.04 -29.71
N LEU A 235 4.28 -6.14 -30.35
CA LEU A 235 5.66 -5.77 -30.04
C LEU A 235 5.87 -5.38 -28.56
N ASN A 236 4.82 -4.87 -27.89
CA ASN A 236 4.81 -4.54 -26.48
C ASN A 236 3.54 -5.08 -25.80
N PRO A 237 3.57 -6.28 -25.21
CA PRO A 237 2.42 -6.77 -24.45
C PRO A 237 2.22 -5.85 -23.25
N GLY A 238 1.09 -5.13 -23.23
CA GLY A 238 0.69 -4.30 -22.09
C GLY A 238 0.48 -5.14 -20.82
N TYR A 239 -0.10 -4.55 -19.79
CA TYR A 239 -0.35 -5.25 -18.53
C TYR A 239 -1.84 -5.23 -18.15
N THR A 240 -2.28 -6.31 -17.51
CA THR A 240 -3.59 -6.42 -16.87
C THR A 240 -3.36 -6.34 -15.37
N LYS A 241 -3.88 -5.28 -14.76
CA LYS A 241 -3.92 -5.14 -13.30
C LYS A 241 -5.23 -5.70 -12.78
N ILE A 242 -5.15 -6.53 -11.74
CA ILE A 242 -6.31 -7.01 -11.00
C ILE A 242 -6.13 -6.68 -9.52
N VAL A 243 -7.18 -6.14 -8.92
CA VAL A 243 -7.23 -5.81 -7.50
C VAL A 243 -8.15 -6.79 -6.79
N MET A 244 -7.60 -7.44 -5.77
CA MET A 244 -8.29 -8.40 -4.92
C MET A 244 -8.23 -7.90 -3.47
N MET A 245 -9.24 -8.22 -2.69
CA MET A 245 -9.31 -7.86 -1.27
C MET A 245 -9.65 -9.09 -0.44
N ARG A 246 -8.96 -9.27 0.68
CA ARG A 246 -9.26 -10.27 1.71
C ARG A 246 -9.74 -9.53 2.97
N PRO A 247 -11.06 -9.28 3.12
CA PRO A 247 -11.60 -8.51 4.23
C PRO A 247 -11.74 -9.37 5.50
N TYR A 248 -10.62 -9.86 6.04
CA TYR A 248 -10.58 -10.87 7.12
C TYR A 248 -11.49 -12.09 6.89
N ALA A 249 -11.85 -12.32 5.63
CA ALA A 249 -12.77 -13.31 5.11
C ALA A 249 -12.16 -13.90 3.81
N PRO A 250 -12.89 -14.73 3.02
CA PRO A 250 -12.39 -15.19 1.73
C PRO A 250 -12.03 -14.05 0.76
N ILE A 251 -11.17 -14.33 -0.23
CA ILE A 251 -10.72 -13.32 -1.19
C ILE A 251 -11.84 -12.94 -2.16
N HIS A 252 -12.13 -11.65 -2.26
CA HIS A 252 -13.07 -11.05 -3.18
C HIS A 252 -12.36 -10.27 -4.30
N PHE A 253 -12.97 -10.31 -5.49
CA PHE A 253 -12.56 -9.48 -6.62
C PHE A 253 -13.07 -8.05 -6.43
N VAL A 254 -12.23 -7.07 -6.71
CA VAL A 254 -12.61 -5.65 -6.62
C VAL A 254 -12.65 -5.00 -8.00
N SER A 255 -11.55 -5.05 -8.75
CA SER A 255 -11.50 -4.43 -10.08
C SER A 255 -10.45 -5.06 -10.99
N VAL A 256 -10.64 -4.89 -12.30
CA VAL A 256 -9.67 -5.23 -13.33
C VAL A 256 -9.45 -4.03 -14.23
N GLN A 257 -8.20 -3.72 -14.53
CA GLN A 257 -7.78 -2.65 -15.43
C GLN A 257 -6.87 -3.27 -16.48
N ARG A 258 -7.28 -3.22 -17.75
CA ARG A 258 -6.48 -3.72 -18.87
C ARG A 258 -5.85 -2.51 -19.57
N GLN A 259 -4.53 -2.41 -19.53
CA GLN A 259 -3.83 -1.37 -20.27
C GLN A 259 -3.30 -1.93 -21.58
N GLN A 260 -3.99 -1.60 -22.67
CA GLN A 260 -3.60 -1.92 -24.05
C GLN A 260 -3.12 -0.64 -24.75
N THR A 261 -2.11 0.03 -24.21
CA THR A 261 -1.50 1.16 -24.91
C THR A 261 -0.56 0.65 -26.00
N LYS A 262 -0.73 1.12 -27.25
CA LYS A 262 0.18 0.80 -28.36
C LYS A 262 1.62 1.21 -28.07
N GLU A 263 1.81 2.30 -27.31
CA GLU A 263 3.11 2.82 -26.90
C GLU A 263 3.18 3.06 -25.38
N LYS A 264 4.37 2.92 -24.80
CA LYS A 264 4.58 3.28 -23.40
C LYS A 264 4.50 4.80 -23.25
N GLU A 265 3.92 5.26 -22.15
CA GLU A 265 3.96 6.66 -21.77
C GLU A 265 5.39 7.16 -21.59
N LEU A 266 5.65 8.39 -22.02
CA LEU A 266 6.97 9.02 -21.87
C LEU A 266 7.17 9.43 -20.40
N ILE A 267 8.27 9.00 -19.79
CA ILE A 267 8.66 9.44 -18.44
C ILE A 267 9.68 10.58 -18.55
N HIS A 268 9.37 11.72 -17.95
CA HIS A 268 10.27 12.85 -17.81
C HIS A 268 11.04 12.74 -16.49
N ILE A 269 12.29 12.32 -16.58
CA ILE A 269 13.20 12.24 -15.45
C ILE A 269 13.80 13.63 -15.21
N ILE A 270 13.62 14.17 -14.01
CA ILE A 270 14.20 15.44 -13.60
C ILE A 270 15.32 15.17 -12.61
N LEU A 271 16.51 15.67 -12.93
CA LEU A 271 17.73 15.46 -12.16
C LEU A 271 18.37 16.81 -11.78
N PRO A 272 18.18 17.30 -10.55
CA PRO A 272 18.95 18.41 -10.01
C PRO A 272 20.41 18.00 -9.81
N LEU A 273 21.35 18.86 -10.20
CA LEU A 273 22.79 18.58 -10.11
C LEU A 273 23.59 19.84 -9.74
N SER A 274 24.61 19.68 -8.92
CA SER A 274 25.64 20.68 -8.63
C SER A 274 26.96 19.97 -8.40
N GLY A 275 28.01 20.33 -9.13
CA GLY A 275 29.27 19.60 -9.11
C GLY A 275 29.06 18.11 -9.43
N ARG A 276 29.76 17.22 -8.70
CA ARG A 276 29.60 15.75 -8.74
C ARG A 276 29.61 15.13 -10.14
N THR A 277 30.37 15.73 -11.05
CA THR A 277 30.43 15.36 -12.47
C THR A 277 30.89 13.91 -12.68
N GLY A 278 31.76 13.38 -11.82
CA GLY A 278 32.14 11.96 -11.83
C GLY A 278 30.98 11.00 -11.52
N THR A 279 30.12 11.34 -10.55
CA THR A 279 28.90 10.56 -10.25
C THR A 279 27.90 10.71 -11.39
N PHE A 280 27.75 11.92 -11.93
CA PHE A 280 26.88 12.18 -13.09
C PHE A 280 27.30 11.40 -14.32
N GLN A 281 28.61 11.25 -14.57
CA GLN A 281 29.11 10.39 -15.64
C GLN A 281 28.63 8.95 -15.49
N SER A 282 28.78 8.39 -14.28
CA SER A 282 28.35 7.02 -13.97
C SER A 282 26.83 6.86 -14.09
N PHE A 283 26.06 7.87 -13.69
CA PHE A 283 24.62 7.93 -13.91
C PHE A 283 24.28 7.89 -15.40
N MET A 284 24.92 8.73 -16.22
CA MET A 284 24.67 8.79 -17.66
C MET A 284 25.00 7.48 -18.38
N ASP A 285 26.08 6.80 -17.99
CA ASP A 285 26.43 5.49 -18.56
C ASP A 285 25.36 4.42 -18.30
N LYS A 286 24.68 4.48 -17.15
CA LYS A 286 23.55 3.62 -16.82
C LYS A 286 22.28 4.07 -17.52
N PHE A 287 22.01 5.38 -17.56
CA PHE A 287 20.85 5.96 -18.23
C PHE A 287 20.83 5.63 -19.74
N VAL A 288 21.98 5.64 -20.42
CA VAL A 288 22.08 5.21 -21.82
C VAL A 288 21.62 3.76 -21.98
N LYS A 289 22.08 2.85 -21.12
CA LYS A 289 21.75 1.42 -21.22
C LYS A 289 20.28 1.14 -20.86
N ILE A 290 19.78 1.78 -19.81
CA ILE A 290 18.47 1.46 -19.22
C ILE A 290 17.37 2.33 -19.82
N GLY A 291 17.58 3.64 -19.86
CA GLY A 291 16.63 4.60 -20.40
C GLY A 291 16.61 4.60 -21.93
N LEU A 292 17.75 4.87 -22.57
CA LEU A 292 17.77 5.10 -24.02
C LEU A 292 17.74 3.83 -24.86
N LYS A 293 18.42 2.76 -24.42
CA LYS A 293 18.50 1.49 -25.17
C LYS A 293 17.38 0.50 -24.82
N ASN A 294 17.07 0.33 -23.54
CA ASN A 294 16.11 -0.68 -23.09
C ASN A 294 14.67 -0.11 -23.08
N ASP A 295 14.39 0.93 -22.30
CA ASP A 295 13.02 1.47 -22.19
C ASP A 295 12.58 2.32 -23.40
N LYS A 296 13.49 3.15 -23.93
CA LYS A 296 13.31 4.04 -25.11
C LYS A 296 12.24 5.13 -24.96
N ARG A 297 11.46 5.14 -23.88
CA ARG A 297 10.34 6.07 -23.64
C ARG A 297 10.61 6.91 -22.39
N VAL A 298 11.79 7.51 -22.38
CA VAL A 298 12.24 8.44 -21.33
C VAL A 298 12.80 9.73 -21.94
N HIS A 299 12.66 10.82 -21.19
CA HIS A 299 13.31 12.10 -21.42
C HIS A 299 14.04 12.51 -20.14
N LEU A 300 15.32 12.87 -20.21
CA LEU A 300 16.08 13.35 -19.06
C LEU A 300 16.30 14.86 -19.16
N THR A 301 15.85 15.59 -18.13
CA THR A 301 16.22 16.99 -17.91
C THR A 301 17.15 17.09 -16.72
N VAL A 302 18.36 17.56 -16.96
CA VAL A 302 19.34 17.89 -15.93
C VAL A 302 19.20 19.37 -15.59
N VAL A 303 18.93 19.68 -14.33
CA VAL A 303 18.87 21.06 -13.83
C VAL A 303 20.15 21.33 -13.05
N TYR A 304 21.10 22.00 -13.69
CA TYR A 304 22.44 22.24 -13.17
C TYR A 304 22.51 23.56 -12.40
N PHE A 305 23.08 23.55 -11.21
CA PHE A 305 23.28 24.72 -10.37
C PHE A 305 24.75 25.13 -10.33
N GLY A 306 25.00 26.43 -10.47
CA GLY A 306 26.33 27.02 -10.45
C GLY A 306 27.10 26.86 -11.76
N THR A 307 28.31 27.42 -11.78
CA THR A 307 29.21 27.41 -12.94
C THR A 307 30.31 26.34 -12.83
N GLU A 308 30.71 26.00 -11.60
CA GLU A 308 31.72 24.97 -11.34
C GLU A 308 31.22 23.60 -11.82
N GLY A 309 31.98 22.94 -12.71
CA GLY A 309 31.64 21.64 -13.27
C GLY A 309 30.56 21.66 -14.37
N LEU A 310 29.98 22.81 -14.71
CA LEU A 310 28.94 22.92 -15.73
C LEU A 310 29.46 22.51 -17.12
N SER A 311 30.67 22.94 -17.47
CA SER A 311 31.32 22.59 -18.75
C SER A 311 31.56 21.08 -18.87
N GLU A 312 31.95 20.43 -17.78
CA GLU A 312 32.10 18.97 -17.74
C GLU A 312 30.76 18.25 -17.90
N ALA A 313 29.71 18.71 -17.21
CA ALA A 313 28.37 18.15 -17.36
C ALA A 313 27.85 18.30 -18.81
N GLN A 314 28.09 19.45 -19.44
CA GLN A 314 27.79 19.69 -20.86
C GLN A 314 28.57 18.73 -21.76
N ALA A 315 29.86 18.51 -21.51
CA ALA A 315 30.69 17.59 -22.28
C ALA A 315 30.20 16.13 -22.13
N ILE A 316 29.80 15.72 -20.93
CA ILE A 316 29.23 14.39 -20.65
C ILE A 316 27.95 14.17 -21.48
N MET A 317 27.01 15.12 -21.45
CA MET A 317 25.79 15.03 -22.24
C MET A 317 26.06 15.08 -23.75
N SER A 318 26.96 15.95 -24.19
CA SER A 318 27.35 16.07 -25.61
C SER A 318 27.95 14.78 -26.14
N ARG A 319 28.78 14.08 -25.35
CA ARG A 319 29.32 12.77 -25.73
C ARG A 319 28.22 11.73 -25.97
N VAL A 320 27.17 11.71 -25.14
CA VAL A 320 26.03 10.81 -25.35
C VAL A 320 25.31 11.13 -26.67
N LEU A 321 25.12 12.41 -27.00
CA LEU A 321 24.50 12.85 -28.25
C LEU A 321 25.34 12.49 -29.49
N MET A 322 26.67 12.61 -29.40
CA MET A 322 27.58 12.35 -30.53
C MET A 322 27.91 10.86 -30.74
N THR A 323 27.74 10.03 -29.70
CA THR A 323 28.06 8.59 -29.77
C THR A 323 27.02 7.85 -30.60
N ARG A 324 27.43 7.32 -31.77
CA ARG A 324 26.56 6.50 -32.62
C ARG A 324 26.00 5.30 -31.86
N GLY A 325 24.70 5.08 -31.96
CA GLY A 325 24.02 3.96 -31.29
C GLY A 325 23.82 4.13 -29.78
N SER A 326 24.03 5.34 -29.22
CA SER A 326 23.64 5.65 -27.83
C SER A 326 22.12 5.72 -27.66
N GLY A 327 21.38 6.10 -28.71
CA GLY A 327 19.95 6.41 -28.67
C GLY A 327 19.63 7.81 -28.14
N GLY A 328 20.66 8.62 -27.83
CA GLY A 328 20.49 10.00 -27.36
C GLY A 328 20.24 10.97 -28.50
N SER A 329 19.35 11.93 -28.27
CA SER A 329 19.05 13.05 -29.15
C SER A 329 18.66 14.28 -28.32
N ASN A 330 18.60 15.45 -28.97
CA ASN A 330 18.13 16.67 -28.32
C ASN A 330 16.64 16.60 -27.89
N GLN A 331 15.89 15.58 -28.34
CA GLN A 331 14.49 15.38 -27.95
C GLN A 331 14.34 14.65 -26.61
N ASN A 332 15.33 13.87 -26.20
CA ASN A 332 15.28 13.01 -25.00
C ASN A 332 16.34 13.38 -23.95
N LEU A 333 17.19 14.38 -24.22
CA LEU A 333 18.15 14.95 -23.28
C LEU A 333 18.05 16.48 -23.29
N ARG A 334 17.95 17.10 -22.11
CA ARG A 334 17.92 18.55 -21.93
C ARG A 334 18.77 18.96 -20.73
N LEU A 335 19.50 20.07 -20.86
CA LEU A 335 20.24 20.70 -19.77
C LEU A 335 19.68 22.10 -19.52
N LEU A 336 19.32 22.38 -18.26
CA LEU A 336 18.90 23.68 -17.78
C LEU A 336 19.94 24.18 -16.78
N ALA A 337 20.71 25.20 -17.13
CA ALA A 337 21.70 25.79 -16.24
C ALA A 337 21.11 26.96 -15.45
N LEU A 338 21.29 26.95 -14.13
CA LEU A 338 20.86 27.98 -13.19
C LEU A 338 22.10 28.53 -12.49
N ASN A 339 22.33 29.84 -12.61
CA ASN A 339 23.43 30.50 -11.91
C ASN A 339 23.01 30.88 -10.49
N GLU A 340 22.75 29.86 -9.67
CA GLU A 340 22.28 29.99 -8.29
C GLU A 340 22.91 28.91 -7.41
N THR A 341 22.81 29.08 -6.09
CA THR A 341 23.19 28.02 -5.14
C THR A 341 22.23 26.83 -5.25
N PHE A 342 22.78 25.64 -5.05
CA PHE A 342 22.00 24.41 -5.19
C PHE A 342 20.82 24.36 -4.20
N SER A 343 19.63 24.12 -4.74
CA SER A 343 18.43 23.71 -3.99
C SER A 343 17.74 22.58 -4.73
N ARG A 344 17.59 21.43 -4.08
CA ARG A 344 16.99 20.23 -4.68
C ARG A 344 15.53 20.48 -5.07
N GLY A 345 14.72 21.00 -4.14
CA GLY A 345 13.30 21.30 -4.37
C GLY A 345 13.10 22.30 -5.51
N LYS A 346 13.92 23.37 -5.54
CA LYS A 346 13.89 24.35 -6.64
C LYS A 346 14.27 23.70 -7.98
N GLY A 347 15.31 22.87 -8.00
CA GLY A 347 15.74 22.16 -9.21
C GLY A 347 14.65 21.25 -9.77
N LEU A 348 14.00 20.47 -8.91
CA LEU A 348 12.90 19.59 -9.29
C LEU A 348 11.70 20.39 -9.80
N ARG A 349 11.34 21.51 -9.16
CA ARG A 349 10.27 22.41 -9.63
C ARG A 349 10.59 23.00 -11.01
N VAL A 350 11.78 23.60 -11.16
CA VAL A 350 12.19 24.21 -12.43
C VAL A 350 12.18 23.17 -13.56
N GLY A 351 12.65 21.95 -13.30
CA GLY A 351 12.53 20.86 -14.27
C GLY A 351 11.06 20.51 -14.57
N ALA A 352 10.20 20.43 -13.56
CA ALA A 352 8.77 20.14 -13.73
C ALA A 352 8.01 21.25 -14.48
N GLU A 353 8.49 22.50 -14.45
CA GLU A 353 7.82 23.66 -15.03
C GLU A 353 8.41 24.12 -16.37
N ARG A 354 9.71 23.96 -16.59
CA ARG A 354 10.42 24.54 -17.76
C ARG A 354 10.96 23.53 -18.75
N ALA A 355 10.94 22.23 -18.41
CA ALA A 355 11.54 21.19 -19.26
C ALA A 355 10.71 20.84 -20.50
N TRP A 356 9.48 21.31 -20.60
CA TRP A 356 8.50 20.87 -21.59
C TRP A 356 8.01 22.05 -22.43
N ASN A 357 7.78 21.79 -23.72
CA ASN A 357 7.34 22.77 -24.71
C ASN A 357 5.94 22.45 -25.27
N GLY A 358 5.22 21.48 -24.69
CA GLY A 358 3.91 21.01 -25.16
C GLY A 358 2.80 21.24 -24.14
N GLU A 359 1.55 21.30 -24.59
CA GLU A 359 0.39 21.61 -23.73
C GLU A 359 -0.12 20.40 -22.92
N GLY A 360 0.40 19.20 -23.18
CA GLY A 360 -0.04 17.96 -22.55
C GLY A 360 0.52 17.73 -21.15
N ASP A 361 -0.22 16.96 -20.34
CA ASP A 361 0.27 16.47 -19.04
C ASP A 361 1.35 15.38 -19.24
N VAL A 362 2.29 15.32 -18.30
CA VAL A 362 3.47 14.45 -18.41
C VAL A 362 3.73 13.70 -17.10
N LEU A 363 4.15 12.44 -17.22
CA LEU A 363 4.60 11.63 -16.10
C LEU A 363 6.03 12.02 -15.72
N LEU A 364 6.19 12.61 -14.54
CA LEU A 364 7.48 13.01 -13.99
C LEU A 364 8.07 11.91 -13.13
N PHE A 365 9.39 11.73 -13.19
CA PHE A 365 10.16 10.98 -12.22
C PHE A 365 11.21 11.91 -11.59
N MET A 366 11.06 12.19 -10.30
CA MET A 366 12.01 12.97 -9.52
C MET A 366 13.16 12.05 -9.07
N CYS A 367 14.38 12.37 -9.52
CA CYS A 367 15.52 11.47 -9.41
C CYS A 367 16.76 12.21 -8.90
N ASP A 368 17.62 11.50 -8.17
CA ASP A 368 18.91 11.99 -7.71
C ASP A 368 20.05 11.29 -8.46
N VAL A 369 21.23 11.92 -8.49
CA VAL A 369 22.37 11.42 -9.28
C VAL A 369 22.93 10.09 -8.75
N ASP A 370 22.70 9.80 -7.46
CA ASP A 370 23.12 8.57 -6.78
C ASP A 370 22.10 7.43 -6.88
N VAL A 371 21.02 7.63 -7.64
CA VAL A 371 19.99 6.61 -7.81
C VAL A 371 20.29 5.77 -9.06
N VAL A 372 20.22 4.47 -8.89
CA VAL A 372 20.24 3.50 -9.99
C VAL A 372 18.89 2.82 -10.08
N PHE A 373 18.28 2.86 -11.25
CA PHE A 373 16.97 2.26 -11.49
C PHE A 373 16.99 1.35 -12.71
N SER A 374 16.05 0.40 -12.75
CA SER A 374 15.88 -0.56 -13.85
C SER A 374 14.75 -0.14 -14.81
N ALA A 375 14.68 -0.77 -15.99
CA ALA A 375 13.54 -0.57 -16.89
C ALA A 375 12.21 -1.04 -16.26
N ARG A 376 12.27 -2.07 -15.38
CA ARG A 376 11.09 -2.55 -14.65
C ARG A 376 10.58 -1.53 -13.63
N PHE A 377 11.48 -0.78 -13.00
CA PHE A 377 11.07 0.36 -12.17
C PHE A 377 10.31 1.42 -12.98
N LEU A 378 10.80 1.77 -14.18
CA LEU A 378 10.10 2.70 -15.07
C LEU A 378 8.71 2.20 -15.47
N ASP A 379 8.56 0.89 -15.72
CA ASP A 379 7.24 0.29 -15.95
C ASP A 379 6.33 0.47 -14.72
N ARG A 380 6.82 0.21 -13.50
CA ARG A 380 6.04 0.41 -12.27
C ARG A 380 5.66 1.87 -12.02
N CYS A 381 6.49 2.83 -12.42
CA CYS A 381 6.10 4.24 -12.40
C CYS A 381 4.85 4.48 -13.26
N ARG A 382 4.76 3.88 -14.45
CA ARG A 382 3.58 3.98 -15.32
C ARG A 382 2.38 3.23 -14.72
N TRP A 383 2.60 2.07 -14.11
CA TRP A 383 1.52 1.23 -13.60
C TRP A 383 0.84 1.82 -12.34
N ASN A 384 1.64 2.49 -11.51
CA ASN A 384 1.22 2.97 -10.20
C ASN A 384 0.91 4.48 -10.17
N THR A 385 1.03 5.18 -11.29
CA THR A 385 0.69 6.61 -11.40
C THR A 385 -0.49 6.80 -12.34
N ALA A 386 -1.39 7.73 -12.03
CA ALA A 386 -2.51 8.10 -12.91
C ALA A 386 -2.95 9.55 -12.61
N PRO A 387 -3.15 10.42 -13.62
CA PRO A 387 -3.48 11.82 -13.40
C PRO A 387 -4.76 11.94 -12.58
N GLY A 388 -4.78 12.82 -11.60
CA GLY A 388 -5.94 13.05 -10.74
C GLY A 388 -6.22 11.94 -9.72
N ARG A 389 -5.52 10.80 -9.78
CA ARG A 389 -5.94 9.58 -9.09
C ARG A 389 -4.87 8.92 -8.24
N LYS A 390 -3.66 8.75 -8.76
CA LYS A 390 -2.59 8.00 -8.08
C LYS A 390 -1.23 8.65 -8.26
N VAL A 391 -0.46 8.68 -7.18
CA VAL A 391 0.97 9.03 -7.17
C VAL A 391 1.80 7.85 -6.66
N TYR A 392 2.98 7.61 -7.25
CA TYR A 392 3.83 6.49 -6.87
C TYR A 392 5.08 6.94 -6.11
N TYR A 393 5.23 6.45 -4.87
CA TYR A 393 6.38 6.70 -3.99
C TYR A 393 7.14 5.39 -3.73
N PRO A 394 8.14 5.03 -4.56
CA PRO A 394 8.95 3.83 -4.35
C PRO A 394 9.81 3.91 -3.07
N ILE A 395 9.83 2.84 -2.26
CA ILE A 395 10.76 2.67 -1.14
C ILE A 395 12.05 2.13 -1.73
N VAL A 396 13.08 2.98 -1.72
CA VAL A 396 14.36 2.72 -2.37
C VAL A 396 15.25 1.83 -1.52
N PHE A 397 15.92 0.85 -2.15
CA PHE A 397 16.92 0.05 -1.45
C PHE A 397 18.23 0.83 -1.31
N SER A 398 18.62 1.17 -0.09
CA SER A 398 19.85 1.91 0.16
C SER A 398 21.00 0.98 0.47
N LEU A 399 22.05 1.04 -0.33
CA LEU A 399 23.23 0.23 -0.14
C LEU A 399 24.07 0.75 1.04
N TYR A 400 24.69 -0.17 1.76
CA TYR A 400 25.72 0.15 2.73
C TYR A 400 27.03 0.51 2.03
N ASN A 401 27.98 1.04 2.81
CA ASN A 401 29.33 1.29 2.31
C ASN A 401 29.96 -0.02 1.83
N PRO A 402 30.25 -0.17 0.52
CA PRO A 402 30.79 -1.42 -0.01
C PRO A 402 32.17 -1.74 0.58
N HIS A 403 32.96 -0.72 0.94
CA HIS A 403 34.24 -0.94 1.60
C HIS A 403 34.04 -1.59 2.97
N VAL A 404 32.98 -1.26 3.71
CA VAL A 404 32.69 -1.93 5.00
C VAL A 404 32.14 -3.33 4.77
N VAL A 405 31.18 -3.49 3.85
CA VAL A 405 30.50 -4.78 3.60
C VAL A 405 31.46 -5.86 3.12
N TYR A 406 32.30 -5.56 2.12
CA TYR A 406 33.14 -6.57 1.47
C TYR A 406 34.49 -6.75 2.17
N THR A 407 35.17 -5.68 2.57
CA THR A 407 36.54 -5.81 3.10
C THR A 407 36.57 -6.42 4.49
N LEU A 408 35.57 -6.17 5.34
CA LEU A 408 35.44 -6.85 6.65
C LEU A 408 35.23 -8.37 6.51
N GLN A 409 34.77 -8.84 5.34
CA GLN A 409 34.60 -10.25 5.01
C GLN A 409 35.82 -10.83 4.27
N GLY A 410 36.93 -10.09 4.16
CA GLY A 410 38.11 -10.49 3.39
C GLY A 410 37.89 -10.53 1.88
N ARG A 411 36.82 -9.88 1.37
CA ARG A 411 36.46 -9.88 -0.06
C ARG A 411 36.86 -8.56 -0.71
N LYS A 412 37.28 -8.62 -1.98
CA LYS A 412 37.48 -7.42 -2.81
C LYS A 412 36.13 -6.76 -3.09
N VAL A 413 36.09 -5.44 -3.06
CA VAL A 413 34.90 -4.68 -3.47
C VAL A 413 34.60 -4.98 -4.94
N PRO A 414 33.43 -5.54 -5.28
CA PRO A 414 33.09 -5.86 -6.64
C PRO A 414 32.68 -4.60 -7.42
N PRO A 415 32.61 -4.64 -8.76
CA PRO A 415 32.06 -3.54 -9.56
C PRO A 415 30.64 -3.16 -9.12
N GLU A 416 30.27 -1.89 -9.25
CA GLU A 416 28.98 -1.36 -8.75
C GLU A 416 27.76 -2.17 -9.21
N LYS A 417 27.75 -2.64 -10.47
CA LYS A 417 26.67 -3.49 -11.02
C LYS A 417 26.44 -4.77 -10.21
N ASP A 418 27.50 -5.33 -9.63
CA ASP A 418 27.47 -6.58 -8.88
C ASP A 418 27.20 -6.31 -7.38
N GLN A 419 27.19 -5.03 -6.98
CA GLN A 419 26.77 -4.58 -5.65
C GLN A 419 25.25 -4.37 -5.55
N LEU A 420 24.52 -4.31 -6.69
CA LEU A 420 23.07 -4.10 -6.76
C LEU A 420 22.28 -5.36 -6.35
N VAL A 421 22.55 -5.86 -5.16
CA VAL A 421 21.95 -7.05 -4.58
C VAL A 421 21.10 -6.64 -3.39
N ILE A 422 19.84 -7.08 -3.36
CA ILE A 422 18.97 -6.90 -2.20
C ILE A 422 19.25 -8.02 -1.22
N SER A 423 19.92 -7.69 -0.13
CA SER A 423 20.17 -8.58 0.98
C SER A 423 20.36 -7.78 2.26
N ARG A 424 20.18 -8.44 3.41
CA ARG A 424 20.40 -7.79 4.71
C ARG A 424 21.81 -7.22 4.84
N ASP A 425 22.79 -7.87 4.21
CA ASP A 425 24.20 -7.54 4.40
C ASP A 425 24.67 -6.45 3.42
N THR A 426 23.87 -6.14 2.40
CA THR A 426 24.20 -5.14 1.37
C THR A 426 23.44 -3.83 1.54
N GLY A 427 22.34 -3.80 2.28
CA GLY A 427 21.57 -2.58 2.47
C GLY A 427 20.27 -2.75 3.25
N PHE A 428 19.39 -1.76 3.12
CA PHE A 428 18.09 -1.72 3.77
C PHE A 428 17.05 -0.95 2.93
N TRP A 429 15.77 -1.20 3.17
CA TRP A 429 14.68 -0.41 2.60
C TRP A 429 14.59 0.94 3.29
N ARG A 430 14.76 2.03 2.54
CA ARG A 430 14.66 3.40 3.06
C ARG A 430 13.21 3.86 3.09
N ASP A 431 12.45 3.34 4.03
CA ASP A 431 11.03 3.66 4.26
C ASP A 431 10.79 5.12 4.66
N PHE A 432 11.75 5.76 5.34
CA PHE A 432 11.72 7.16 5.77
C PHE A 432 12.08 8.20 4.70
N GLY A 433 12.42 7.80 3.46
CA GLY A 433 12.80 8.72 2.38
C GLY A 433 11.71 8.88 1.33
N TYR A 434 11.43 10.12 0.92
CA TYR A 434 10.35 10.46 -0.04
C TYR A 434 10.84 11.19 -1.30
N GLY A 435 12.16 11.36 -1.44
CA GLY A 435 12.75 12.13 -2.53
C GLY A 435 12.53 11.57 -3.94
N MET A 436 12.36 10.26 -4.09
CA MET A 436 12.11 9.61 -5.37
C MET A 436 10.62 9.36 -5.52
N THR A 437 9.99 9.99 -6.51
CA THR A 437 8.55 9.89 -6.76
C THR A 437 8.24 9.94 -8.26
N CYS A 438 7.19 9.21 -8.65
CA CYS A 438 6.61 9.21 -9.98
C CYS A 438 5.20 9.81 -9.90
N GLN A 439 4.98 10.92 -10.61
CA GLN A 439 3.77 11.72 -10.48
C GLN A 439 3.49 12.52 -11.75
N TYR A 440 2.22 12.78 -12.04
CA TYR A 440 1.89 13.67 -13.14
C TYR A 440 2.17 15.12 -12.80
N ARG A 441 2.56 15.90 -13.81
CA ARG A 441 2.80 17.33 -13.65
C ARG A 441 1.55 18.05 -13.18
N SER A 442 0.38 17.74 -13.74
CA SER A 442 -0.90 18.33 -13.30
C SER A 442 -1.15 18.10 -11.81
N ASP A 443 -0.84 16.90 -11.30
CA ASP A 443 -0.98 16.52 -9.90
C ASP A 443 0.00 17.28 -9.00
N PHE A 444 1.27 17.39 -9.43
CA PHE A 444 2.30 18.15 -8.73
C PHE A 444 1.90 19.62 -8.57
N LEU A 445 1.36 20.24 -9.62
CA LEU A 445 0.87 21.62 -9.57
C LEU A 445 -0.40 21.75 -8.74
N ARG A 446 -1.31 20.78 -8.80
CA ARG A 446 -2.55 20.77 -8.02
C ARG A 446 -2.28 20.76 -6.52
N VAL A 447 -1.25 20.03 -6.06
CA VAL A 447 -0.83 20.05 -4.65
C VAL A 447 0.09 21.22 -4.31
N ARG A 448 0.29 22.19 -5.23
CA ARG A 448 1.16 23.37 -5.08
C ARG A 448 2.65 23.06 -4.93
N GLY A 449 3.11 21.94 -5.50
CA GLY A 449 4.53 21.60 -5.61
C GLY A 449 5.36 21.69 -4.32
N PHE A 450 6.62 22.10 -4.46
CA PHE A 450 7.55 22.30 -3.34
C PHE A 450 7.35 23.65 -2.65
N ASP A 451 7.65 23.69 -1.35
CA ASP A 451 7.72 24.95 -0.61
C ASP A 451 9.06 25.65 -0.87
N GLU A 452 9.00 26.95 -1.12
CA GLU A 452 10.16 27.74 -1.58
C GLU A 452 11.09 28.17 -0.45
N ASP A 453 10.64 28.06 0.80
CA ASP A 453 11.41 28.43 1.98
C ASP A 453 12.55 27.44 2.30
N ILE A 454 12.53 26.26 1.68
CA ILE A 454 13.54 25.22 1.89
C ILE A 454 14.71 25.42 0.92
N VAL A 455 15.83 25.90 1.47
CA VAL A 455 17.09 26.07 0.74
C VAL A 455 18.03 24.89 0.99
N GLY A 456 18.63 24.36 -0.08
CA GLY A 456 19.59 23.26 -0.02
C GLY A 456 18.95 21.88 -0.19
N TRP A 457 19.17 20.99 0.80
CA TRP A 457 18.74 19.59 0.77
C TRP A 457 18.05 19.21 2.09
N GLY A 458 16.90 18.55 2.00
CA GLY A 458 16.22 17.90 3.12
C GLY A 458 14.93 18.61 3.52
N GLY A 459 13.88 17.81 3.78
CA GLY A 459 12.58 18.27 4.26
C GLY A 459 11.61 18.66 3.14
N GLU A 460 12.11 18.99 1.94
CA GLU A 460 11.26 19.34 0.80
C GLU A 460 10.46 18.14 0.29
N ASP A 461 11.05 16.95 0.36
CA ASP A 461 10.45 15.69 -0.05
C ASP A 461 9.34 15.25 0.92
N VAL A 462 9.60 15.33 2.23
CA VAL A 462 8.61 15.09 3.29
C VAL A 462 7.42 16.04 3.14
N THR A 463 7.69 17.31 2.86
CA THR A 463 6.64 18.32 2.77
C THR A 463 5.75 18.11 1.55
N LEU A 464 6.35 17.81 0.38
CA LEU A 464 5.57 17.41 -0.80
C LEU A 464 4.76 16.13 -0.55
N TYR A 465 5.37 15.13 0.07
CA TYR A 465 4.69 13.87 0.40
C TYR A 465 3.46 14.10 1.28
N ARG A 466 3.59 14.91 2.36
CA ARG A 466 2.48 15.29 3.23
C ARG A 466 1.34 15.99 2.50
N LYS A 467 1.64 16.81 1.48
CA LYS A 467 0.61 17.44 0.64
C LYS A 467 -0.19 16.40 -0.15
N TYR A 468 0.46 15.36 -0.69
CA TYR A 468 -0.23 14.25 -1.34
C TYR A 468 -1.06 13.42 -0.36
N VAL A 469 -0.49 13.09 0.81
CA VAL A 469 -1.17 12.31 1.86
C VAL A 469 -2.45 13.00 2.35
N ARG A 470 -2.47 14.33 2.39
CA ARG A 470 -3.66 15.13 2.77
C ARG A 470 -4.64 15.36 1.62
N SER A 471 -4.31 14.90 0.41
CA SER A 471 -5.15 15.08 -0.78
C SER A 471 -6.03 13.87 -1.03
N ASN A 472 -6.93 13.98 -2.01
CA ASN A 472 -7.75 12.85 -2.48
C ASN A 472 -7.01 11.92 -3.47
N ILE A 473 -5.72 12.17 -3.73
CA ILE A 473 -4.90 11.37 -4.63
C ILE A 473 -4.36 10.17 -3.85
N LYS A 474 -4.61 8.96 -4.34
CA LYS A 474 -4.13 7.73 -3.71
C LYS A 474 -2.60 7.66 -3.77
N VAL A 475 -1.95 7.53 -2.62
CA VAL A 475 -0.50 7.40 -2.53
C VAL A 475 -0.13 5.92 -2.56
N ILE A 476 0.49 5.48 -3.66
CA ILE A 476 1.06 4.13 -3.78
C ILE A 476 2.50 4.17 -3.26
N ARG A 477 2.66 3.97 -1.95
CA ARG A 477 3.97 3.80 -1.30
C ARG A 477 4.34 2.32 -1.29
N ALA A 478 5.44 1.89 -1.92
CA ALA A 478 5.78 0.46 -1.95
C ALA A 478 7.27 0.15 -2.04
N THR A 479 7.74 -0.98 -1.47
CA THR A 479 9.10 -1.50 -1.75
C THR A 479 9.30 -1.76 -3.22
N ASP A 480 10.42 -1.30 -3.77
CA ASP A 480 10.68 -1.46 -5.20
C ASP A 480 12.06 -2.07 -5.45
N PRO A 481 12.15 -3.37 -5.80
CA PRO A 481 13.43 -4.02 -6.10
C PRO A 481 14.16 -3.52 -7.35
N GLY A 482 13.56 -2.59 -8.10
CA GLY A 482 14.12 -2.02 -9.31
C GLY A 482 14.84 -0.69 -9.11
N ILE A 483 14.96 -0.16 -7.88
CA ILE A 483 15.57 1.14 -7.59
C ILE A 483 16.48 1.08 -6.34
N TYR A 484 17.68 1.64 -6.48
CA TYR A 484 18.76 1.61 -5.50
C TYR A 484 19.31 3.00 -5.27
N HIS A 485 19.68 3.30 -4.03
CA HIS A 485 20.51 4.45 -3.69
C HIS A 485 21.93 3.94 -3.44
N ILE A 486 22.88 4.40 -4.26
CA ILE A 486 24.29 4.05 -4.11
C ILE A 486 24.84 4.73 -2.86
N TRP A 487 25.63 4.00 -2.09
CA TRP A 487 26.28 4.60 -0.93
C TRP A 487 27.29 5.66 -1.39
N HIS A 488 27.23 6.82 -0.74
CA HIS A 488 28.25 7.85 -0.84
C HIS A 488 28.45 8.48 0.54
N PRO A 489 29.63 9.05 0.83
CA PRO A 489 29.85 9.79 2.07
C PRO A 489 28.89 10.99 2.11
N LYS A 490 28.36 11.28 3.31
CA LYS A 490 27.61 12.51 3.55
C LYS A 490 28.60 13.62 3.87
N VAL A 491 28.68 14.62 3.01
CA VAL A 491 29.41 15.85 3.32
C VAL A 491 28.38 16.82 3.90
N SER A 492 28.38 16.98 5.23
CA SER A 492 27.68 18.11 5.84
C SER A 492 28.47 19.37 5.47
N GLN A 493 27.88 20.28 4.70
CA GLN A 493 28.38 21.64 4.71
C GLN A 493 28.19 22.14 6.14
N ASN A 494 29.29 22.38 6.86
CA ASN A 494 29.24 23.02 8.17
C ASN A 494 28.49 24.34 8.00
N LYS A 495 27.23 24.37 8.46
CA LYS A 495 26.59 25.63 8.80
C LYS A 495 27.25 26.03 10.11
N THR A 496 28.29 26.86 10.00
CA THR A 496 28.80 27.65 11.12
C THR A 496 27.58 28.38 11.70
N LEU A 497 27.24 28.06 12.95
CA LEU A 497 26.25 28.79 13.75
C LEU A 497 26.76 30.21 14.04
#